data_AF-A0AAE3FMU1-F1
#
_entry.id   AF-A0AAE3FMU1-F1
#
_cell.length_a   1.000
_cell.length_b   1.000
_cell.length_c   1.000
_cell.angle_alpha   90.00
_cell.angle_beta   90.00
_cell.angle_gamma   90.00
#
_symmetry.space_group_name_H-M   'P 1'
#
loop_
_entity.id
_entity.type
_entity.pdbx_description
1 polymer ?
#
loop_
_entity_poly.entity_id
_entity_poly.type
_entity_poly.pdbx_seq_one_letter_code
_entity_poly.pdbx_strand_id
1 'polypeptide(L)'
;MSQVEEKQERAIENVATLLAVATLYANAPTFTDRMSNALNKESVMRALYDAERVVLAGKNKGDITEGKEKGSKGGDISVISVKVAENETAKVYGYLPSDLDVEEFLRMAERDIYIA
;
A
#
# COMPACT_ATOMS: atom_id res chain seq x y z
N MET A 1 -2.24 18.91 -15.25
CA MET A 1 -1.67 17.57 -15.07
C MET A 1 -1.89 16.78 -16.33
N SER A 2 -0.87 16.05 -16.77
CA SER A 2 -1.01 15.06 -17.84
C SER A 2 -1.65 13.78 -17.29
N GLN A 3 -2.33 13.00 -18.14
CA GLN A 3 -2.89 11.69 -17.76
C GLN A 3 -1.82 10.69 -17.26
N VAL A 4 -0.56 10.91 -17.64
CA VAL A 4 0.58 10.08 -17.22
C VAL A 4 0.95 10.39 -15.77
N GLU A 5 1.03 11.67 -15.39
CA GLU A 5 1.34 12.10 -14.03
C GLU A 5 0.28 11.61 -13.03
N GLU A 6 -1.01 11.72 -13.37
CA GLU A 6 -2.11 11.22 -12.53
C GLU A 6 -2.03 9.71 -12.30
N LYS A 7 -1.64 8.95 -13.33
CA LYS A 7 -1.47 7.49 -13.22
C LYS A 7 -0.31 7.13 -12.27
N GLN A 8 0.80 7.87 -12.39
CA GLN A 8 2.00 7.66 -11.59
C GLN A 8 1.77 8.02 -10.13
N GLU A 9 1.13 9.16 -9.86
CA GLU A 9 0.76 9.59 -8.51
C GLU A 9 -0.14 8.56 -7.84
N ARG A 10 -1.18 8.08 -8.54
CA ARG A 10 -2.06 7.02 -8.02
C ARG A 10 -1.32 5.73 -7.70
N ALA A 11 -0.36 5.32 -8.54
CA ALA A 11 0.44 4.13 -8.28
C ALA A 11 1.28 4.28 -7.01
N ILE A 12 1.88 5.45 -6.79
CA ILE A 12 2.63 5.78 -5.57
C ILE A 12 1.72 5.75 -4.34
N GLU A 13 0.55 6.42 -4.40
CA GLU A 13 -0.42 6.45 -3.29
C GLU A 13 -0.91 5.05 -2.90
N ASN A 14 -1.22 4.21 -3.90
CA ASN A 14 -1.69 2.86 -3.65
C ASN A 14 -0.57 1.98 -3.08
N VAL A 15 0.67 2.10 -3.55
CA VAL A 15 1.83 1.39 -2.98
C VAL A 15 2.11 1.86 -1.54
N ALA A 16 2.04 3.15 -1.26
CA ALA A 16 2.15 3.68 0.09
C ALA A 16 1.07 3.11 1.01
N THR A 17 -0.16 2.98 0.50
CA THR A 17 -1.29 2.36 1.20
C THR A 17 -0.99 0.89 1.55
N LEU A 18 -0.46 0.11 0.60
CA LEU A 18 -0.03 -1.26 0.84
C LEU A 18 1.01 -1.36 1.96
N LEU A 19 2.05 -0.53 1.90
CA LEU A 19 3.13 -0.53 2.90
C LEU A 19 2.61 -0.15 4.30
N ALA A 20 1.71 0.84 4.38
CA ALA A 20 1.07 1.25 5.62
C ALA A 20 0.24 0.11 6.22
N VAL A 21 -0.60 -0.54 5.41
CA VAL A 21 -1.44 -1.66 5.84
C VAL A 21 -0.59 -2.85 6.31
N ALA A 22 0.44 -3.22 5.55
CA ALA A 22 1.35 -4.30 5.92
C ALA A 22 2.09 -4.02 7.24
N THR A 23 2.57 -2.78 7.41
CA THR A 23 3.28 -2.31 8.60
C THR A 23 2.38 -2.34 9.84
N LEU A 24 1.13 -1.85 9.72
CA LEU A 24 0.15 -1.88 10.79
C LEU A 24 -0.20 -3.31 11.20
N TYR A 25 -0.49 -4.17 10.22
CA TYR A 25 -0.93 -5.53 10.50
C TYR A 25 0.19 -6.41 11.08
N ALA A 26 1.43 -6.26 10.59
CA ALA A 26 2.58 -6.96 11.16
C ALA A 26 3.09 -6.32 12.46
N ASN A 27 2.61 -5.12 12.79
CA ASN A 27 3.12 -4.28 13.87
C ASN A 27 4.65 -4.11 13.81
N ALA A 28 5.18 -3.88 12.61
CA ALA A 28 6.62 -3.79 12.39
C ALA A 28 6.95 -2.88 11.18
N PRO A 29 7.89 -1.91 11.31
CA PRO A 29 8.25 -0.96 10.24
C PRO A 29 9.08 -1.59 9.12
N THR A 30 9.37 -2.89 9.20
CA THR A 30 10.25 -3.60 8.28
C THR A 30 9.90 -3.43 6.79
N PHE A 31 8.63 -3.23 6.42
CA PHE A 31 8.24 -3.06 5.01
C PHE A 31 8.62 -1.68 4.49
N THR A 32 8.41 -0.63 5.28
CA THR A 32 8.87 0.72 4.95
C THR A 32 10.39 0.79 4.96
N ASP A 33 11.05 0.18 5.95
CA ASP A 33 12.52 0.17 6.02
C ASP A 33 13.16 -0.52 4.81
N ARG A 34 12.59 -1.65 4.36
CA ARG A 34 13.08 -2.36 3.16
C ARG A 34 12.86 -1.55 1.89
N MET A 35 11.75 -0.81 1.81
CA MET A 35 11.49 0.08 0.67
C MET A 35 12.50 1.23 0.64
N SER A 36 12.66 1.96 1.76
CA SER A 36 13.56 3.13 1.83
C SER A 36 15.04 2.78 1.69
N ASN A 37 15.44 1.54 1.95
CA ASN A 37 16.80 1.07 1.77
C ASN A 37 17.00 0.29 0.44
N ALA A 38 16.01 0.29 -0.45
CA ALA A 38 16.14 -0.38 -1.74
C ALA A 38 17.13 0.39 -2.63
N LEU A 39 18.12 -0.33 -3.16
CA LEU A 39 19.15 0.24 -4.05
C LEU A 39 18.90 -0.09 -5.53
N ASN A 40 17.90 -0.91 -5.81
CA ASN A 40 17.52 -1.34 -7.16
C ASN A 40 16.08 -1.84 -7.20
N LYS A 41 15.55 -1.95 -8.43
CA LYS A 41 14.20 -2.43 -8.73
C LYS A 41 13.92 -3.81 -8.13
N GLU A 42 14.88 -4.72 -8.13
CA GLU A 42 14.72 -6.07 -7.58
C GLU A 42 14.47 -6.03 -6.06
N SER A 43 15.13 -5.12 -5.35
CA SER A 43 14.94 -4.92 -3.92
C SER A 43 13.55 -4.33 -3.63
N VAL A 44 13.12 -3.35 -4.42
CA VAL A 44 11.75 -2.80 -4.38
C VAL A 44 10.71 -3.89 -4.61
N MET A 45 10.87 -4.67 -5.67
CA MET A 45 9.95 -5.76 -6.02
C MET A 45 9.83 -6.79 -4.90
N ARG A 46 10.93 -7.17 -4.25
CA ARG A 46 10.90 -8.08 -3.09
C ARG A 46 10.15 -7.46 -1.91
N ALA A 47 10.38 -6.18 -1.61
CA ALA A 47 9.70 -5.48 -0.53
C ALA A 47 8.18 -5.42 -0.76
N LEU A 48 7.75 -5.11 -1.99
CA LEU A 48 6.33 -5.11 -2.37
C LEU A 48 5.71 -6.50 -2.24
N TYR A 49 6.36 -7.52 -2.78
CA TYR A 49 5.84 -8.89 -2.73
C TYR A 49 5.67 -9.41 -1.29
N ASP A 50 6.63 -9.11 -0.43
CA ASP A 50 6.53 -9.48 0.99
C ASP A 50 5.37 -8.73 1.69
N ALA A 51 5.17 -7.45 1.38
CA ALA A 51 4.05 -6.67 1.90
C ALA A 51 2.69 -7.23 1.39
N GLU A 52 2.57 -7.52 0.10
CA GLU A 52 1.37 -8.13 -0.49
C GLU A 52 1.02 -9.46 0.16
N ARG A 53 2.00 -10.33 0.41
CA ARG A 53 1.78 -11.61 1.09
C ARG A 53 1.23 -11.44 2.49
N VAL A 54 1.73 -10.46 3.23
CA VAL A 54 1.27 -10.16 4.59
C VAL A 54 -0.15 -9.61 4.58
N VAL A 55 -0.46 -8.69 3.67
CA VAL A 55 -1.82 -8.16 3.51
C VAL A 55 -2.79 -9.26 3.07
N LEU A 56 -2.41 -10.11 2.12
CA LEU A 56 -3.22 -11.25 1.68
C LEU A 56 -3.50 -12.22 2.84
N ALA A 57 -2.50 -12.50 3.68
CA ALA A 57 -2.69 -13.34 4.86
C ALA A 57 -3.68 -12.71 5.85
N GLY A 58 -3.62 -11.39 6.08
CA GLY A 58 -4.59 -10.68 6.91
C GLY A 58 -5.99 -10.67 6.32
N LYS A 59 -6.13 -10.47 5.00
CA LYS A 59 -7.41 -10.56 4.29
C LYS A 59 -8.04 -11.94 4.43
N ASN A 60 -7.25 -13.00 4.26
CA ASN A 60 -7.73 -14.39 4.38
C ASN A 60 -8.22 -14.73 5.80
N LYS A 61 -7.69 -14.08 6.83
CA LYS A 61 -8.15 -14.23 8.22
C LYS A 61 -9.35 -13.34 8.57
N GLY A 62 -9.69 -12.37 7.73
CA GLY A 62 -10.68 -11.33 8.03
C GLY A 62 -10.15 -10.20 8.91
N ASP A 63 -8.84 -10.17 9.20
CA ASP A 63 -8.21 -9.12 10.00
C ASP A 63 -7.97 -7.83 9.19
N ILE A 64 -7.97 -7.94 7.86
CA ILE A 64 -7.90 -6.81 6.93
C ILE A 64 -9.14 -6.83 6.04
N THR A 65 -9.89 -5.73 6.01
CA THR A 65 -11.10 -5.59 5.17
C THR A 65 -11.11 -4.27 4.43
N GLU A 66 -11.59 -4.30 3.19
CA GLU A 66 -11.79 -3.11 2.34
C GLU A 66 -13.26 -2.69 2.39
N GLY A 67 -13.51 -1.39 2.46
CA GLY A 67 -14.86 -0.84 2.58
C GLY A 67 -14.94 0.61 2.12
N LYS A 68 -16.08 1.23 2.40
CA LYS A 68 -16.33 2.65 2.13
C LYS A 68 -16.93 3.32 3.36
N GLU A 69 -16.48 4.53 3.63
CA GLU A 69 -17.01 5.39 4.69
C GLU A 69 -17.51 6.72 4.12
N LYS A 70 -18.52 7.32 4.76
CA LYS A 70 -18.97 8.65 4.37
C LYS A 70 -17.94 9.69 4.80
N GLY A 71 -17.35 10.35 3.81
CA GLY A 71 -16.51 11.52 4.01
C GLY A 71 -17.29 12.71 4.55
N SER A 72 -16.57 13.65 5.17
CA SER A 72 -17.13 14.86 5.80
C SER A 72 -17.91 15.74 4.82
N LYS A 73 -17.67 15.60 3.51
CA LYS A 73 -18.35 16.32 2.42
C LYS A 73 -19.44 15.51 1.71
N GLY A 74 -19.83 14.36 2.25
CA GLY A 74 -20.97 13.56 1.76
C GLY A 74 -20.68 12.57 0.62
N GLY A 75 -19.40 12.37 0.25
CA GLY A 75 -18.97 11.34 -0.70
C GLY A 75 -18.41 10.10 0.00
N ASP A 76 -18.45 8.94 -0.67
CA ASP A 76 -17.82 7.73 -0.17
C ASP A 76 -16.29 7.81 -0.31
N ILE A 77 -15.56 7.51 0.76
CA ILE A 77 -14.10 7.41 0.81
C ILE A 77 -13.73 5.95 1.02
N SER A 78 -12.80 5.44 0.20
CA SER A 78 -12.27 4.08 0.37
C SER A 78 -11.48 3.97 1.67
N VAL A 79 -11.76 2.91 2.43
CA VAL A 79 -11.09 2.65 3.70
C VAL A 79 -10.68 1.19 3.80
N ILE A 80 -9.50 0.96 4.35
CA ILE A 80 -8.98 -0.35 4.69
C ILE A 80 -8.94 -0.42 6.21
N SER A 81 -9.71 -1.32 6.78
CA SER A 81 -9.73 -1.59 8.22
C SER A 81 -8.71 -2.69 8.53
N VAL A 82 -7.82 -2.43 9.47
CA VAL A 82 -6.74 -3.33 9.88
C VAL A 82 -6.84 -3.61 11.36
N LYS A 83 -7.08 -4.87 11.74
CA LYS A 83 -7.04 -5.29 13.14
C LYS A 83 -5.61 -5.29 13.64
N VAL A 84 -5.29 -4.40 14.60
CA VAL A 84 -3.94 -4.25 15.18
C VAL A 84 -3.83 -4.87 16.57
N ALA A 85 -4.96 -5.04 17.27
CA ALA A 85 -5.07 -5.81 18.51
C ALA A 85 -6.47 -6.43 18.64
N GLU A 86 -6.71 -7.21 19.70
CA GLU A 86 -7.97 -7.95 19.88
C GLU A 86 -9.23 -7.08 19.75
N ASN A 87 -9.17 -5.84 20.25
CA ASN A 87 -10.26 -4.86 20.23
C ASN A 87 -9.88 -3.53 19.58
N GLU A 88 -8.81 -3.52 18.77
CA GLU A 88 -8.31 -2.29 18.14
C GLU A 88 -8.19 -2.46 16.64
N THR A 89 -8.79 -1.54 15.90
CA THR A 89 -8.79 -1.50 14.45
C THR A 89 -8.31 -0.14 13.99
N ALA A 90 -7.20 -0.13 13.24
CA ALA A 90 -6.71 1.04 12.54
C ALA A 90 -7.44 1.18 11.20
N LYS A 91 -7.59 2.42 10.71
CA LYS A 91 -8.16 2.74 9.40
C LYS A 91 -7.11 3.40 8.53
N VAL A 92 -6.93 2.88 7.34
CA VAL A 92 -6.10 3.48 6.29
C VAL A 92 -7.02 3.94 5.18
N TYR A 93 -6.97 5.23 4.83
CA TYR A 93 -7.78 5.80 3.76
C TYR A 93 -7.04 5.71 2.44
N GLY A 94 -7.63 5.05 1.45
CA GLY A 94 -6.98 4.76 0.17
C GLY A 94 -7.41 3.44 -0.44
N TYR A 95 -6.66 2.99 -1.45
CA TYR A 95 -6.87 1.74 -2.16
C TYR A 95 -5.62 0.87 -2.07
N LEU A 96 -5.80 -0.45 -1.95
CA LEU A 96 -4.69 -1.38 -2.20
C LEU A 96 -4.32 -1.29 -3.70
N PRO A 97 -3.03 -1.47 -4.04
CA PRO A 97 -2.58 -1.39 -5.41
C PRO A 97 -3.12 -2.56 -6.22
N SER A 98 -3.48 -2.28 -7.47
CA SER A 98 -3.69 -3.31 -8.48
C SER A 98 -2.35 -3.76 -9.09
N ASP A 99 -2.34 -4.89 -9.81
CA ASP A 99 -1.16 -5.36 -10.56
C ASP A 99 -0.60 -4.27 -11.48
N LEU A 100 -1.47 -3.45 -12.08
CA LEU A 100 -1.08 -2.33 -12.95
C LEU A 100 -0.41 -1.19 -12.17
N ASP A 101 -0.85 -0.92 -10.95
CA ASP A 101 -0.23 0.10 -10.09
C ASP A 101 1.15 -0.37 -9.64
N VAL A 102 1.30 -1.65 -9.28
CA VAL A 102 2.58 -2.27 -8.94
C VAL A 102 3.55 -2.23 -10.13
N GLU A 103 3.08 -2.60 -11.32
CA GLU A 103 3.90 -2.56 -12.53
C GLU A 103 4.36 -1.14 -12.86
N GLU A 104 3.47 -0.14 -12.76
CA GLU A 104 3.81 1.26 -12.98
C GLU A 104 4.84 1.74 -11.95
N PHE A 105 4.64 1.41 -10.67
CA PHE A 105 5.59 1.75 -9.61
C PHE A 105 6.97 1.13 -9.85
N LEU A 106 7.03 -0.14 -10.25
CA LEU A 106 8.29 -0.80 -10.56
C LEU A 106 8.99 -0.20 -11.78
N ARG A 107 8.25 0.25 -12.80
CA ARG A 107 8.81 0.97 -13.95
C ARG A 107 9.36 2.34 -13.56
N MET A 108 8.70 3.02 -12.61
CA MET A 108 9.17 4.27 -12.05
C MET A 108 10.47 4.07 -11.25
N ALA A 109 10.48 3.12 -10.32
CA ALA A 109 11.65 2.79 -9.50
C ALA A 109 12.87 2.30 -10.30
N GLU A 110 12.62 1.67 -11.47
CA GLU A 110 13.70 1.30 -12.40
C GLU A 110 14.37 2.51 -13.05
N ARG A 111 13.61 3.58 -13.30
CA ARG A 111 14.12 4.83 -13.89
C ARG A 111 14.76 5.73 -12.84
N ASP A 112 14.13 5.81 -11.67
CA ASP A 112 14.58 6.60 -10.54
C ASP A 112 14.25 5.87 -9.23
N ILE A 113 15.29 5.34 -8.59
CA ILE A 113 15.14 4.56 -7.36
C ILE A 113 14.65 5.42 -6.19
N TYR A 114 14.81 6.75 -6.23
CA TYR A 114 14.37 7.66 -5.16
C TYR A 114 12.84 7.80 -5.04
N ILE A 115 12.09 7.17 -5.95
CA ILE A 115 10.64 7.05 -5.86
C ILE A 115 10.23 6.05 -4.74
N ALA A 116 11.11 5.11 -4.39
CA ALA A 116 10.96 4.20 -3.26
C ALA A 116 11.35 4.87 -1.93
#